data_AF-A0A2E5JMM3-F1
#
_entry.id   AF-A0A2E5JMM3-F1
#
_cell.length_a   1.000
_cell.length_b   1.000
_cell.length_c   1.000
_cell.angle_alpha   90.00
_cell.angle_beta   90.00
_cell.angle_gamma   90.00
#
_symmetry.space_group_name_H-M   'P 1'
#
loop_
_entity.id
_entity.type
_entity.pdbx_description
1 polymer ?
#
loop_
_entity_poly.entity_id
_entity_poly.type
_entity_poly.pdbx_seq_one_letter_code
_entity_poly.pdbx_strand_id
1 'polypeptide(L)'
;MKKSNLLVTIFLSTVMVLSGCATSQPDYVIYEKRYKHRIAKVIPEARGKTVHVHVHHHGKLTKKEKRWLKKMYTKKHKRKNHKVKVVFVYG
;
A
#
# COMPACT_ATOMS: atom_id res chain seq x y z
N MET A 1 51.30 -26.68 -9.07
CA MET A 1 50.58 -25.47 -9.53
C MET A 1 49.06 -25.72 -9.61
N LYS A 2 48.28 -25.79 -8.52
CA LYS A 2 46.80 -25.88 -8.56
C LYS A 2 46.12 -25.49 -7.22
N LYS A 3 46.58 -24.44 -6.53
CA LYS A 3 45.95 -24.02 -5.24
C LYS A 3 45.56 -22.54 -5.18
N SER A 4 46.11 -21.70 -6.05
CA SER A 4 45.85 -20.25 -6.10
C SER A 4 44.51 -19.88 -6.74
N ASN A 5 43.99 -20.69 -7.68
CA ASN A 5 42.75 -20.38 -8.39
C ASN A 5 41.47 -20.64 -7.58
N LEU A 6 41.54 -21.41 -6.49
CA LEU A 6 40.35 -21.72 -5.68
C LEU A 6 39.98 -20.55 -4.75
N LEU A 7 40.99 -19.85 -4.23
CA LEU A 7 40.82 -18.73 -3.29
C LEU A 7 40.25 -17.48 -3.97
N VAL A 8 40.63 -17.22 -5.23
CA VAL A 8 40.11 -16.08 -6.01
C VAL A 8 38.61 -16.24 -6.28
N THR A 9 38.15 -17.46 -6.59
CA THR A 9 36.73 -17.75 -6.86
C THR A 9 35.86 -17.62 -5.60
N ILE A 10 36.40 -17.97 -4.43
CA ILE A 10 35.71 -17.82 -3.14
C ILE A 10 35.59 -16.34 -2.75
N PHE A 11 36.60 -15.53 -3.06
CA PHE A 11 36.59 -14.10 -2.75
C PHE A 11 35.68 -13.30 -3.69
N LEU A 12 35.60 -13.67 -4.98
CA LEU A 12 34.73 -13.00 -5.95
C LEU A 12 33.24 -13.27 -5.71
N SER A 13 32.89 -14.46 -5.20
CA SER A 13 31.51 -14.86 -4.93
C SER A 13 30.92 -14.21 -3.67
N THR A 14 31.75 -13.85 -2.69
CA THR A 14 31.29 -13.18 -1.44
C THR A 14 30.95 -11.71 -1.66
N VAL A 15 31.59 -11.03 -2.63
CA VAL A 15 31.33 -9.61 -2.93
C VAL A 15 29.99 -9.40 -3.64
N MET A 16 29.49 -10.38 -4.41
CA MET A 16 28.18 -10.27 -5.10
C MET A 16 26.96 -10.55 -4.21
N VAL A 17 27.13 -11.14 -3.03
CA VAL A 17 26.01 -11.44 -2.11
C VAL A 17 25.64 -10.23 -1.23
N LEU A 18 26.55 -9.26 -1.09
CA LEU A 18 26.36 -8.07 -0.24
C LEU A 18 25.85 -6.84 -1.01
N SER A 19 25.86 -6.86 -2.34
CA SER A 19 25.35 -5.76 -3.17
C SER A 19 23.85 -5.91 -3.47
N GLY A 20 23.06 -5.61 -2.44
CA GLY A 20 21.87 -4.80 -2.66
C GLY A 20 20.55 -5.52 -2.91
N CYS A 21 20.01 -6.19 -1.90
CA CYS A 21 18.57 -6.07 -1.67
C CYS A 21 18.31 -4.73 -0.95
N ALA A 22 18.40 -3.63 -1.71
CA ALA A 22 17.73 -2.39 -1.31
C ALA A 22 16.23 -2.67 -1.39
N THR A 23 15.67 -3.31 -0.36
CA THR A 23 14.24 -3.37 -0.15
C THR A 23 13.82 -1.93 0.10
N SER A 24 13.49 -1.21 -0.98
CA SER A 24 12.69 0.01 -0.88
C SER A 24 11.53 -0.37 0.03
N GLN A 25 11.42 0.28 1.19
CA GLN A 25 10.26 0.09 2.05
C GLN A 25 9.05 0.12 1.12
N PRO A 26 8.29 -0.97 1.07
CA PRO A 26 7.31 -1.13 0.02
C PRO A 26 6.38 0.06 0.15
N ASP A 27 6.27 0.82 -0.92
CA ASP A 27 5.62 2.13 -1.02
C ASP A 27 4.32 2.20 -0.20
N TYR A 28 3.60 1.07 -0.07
CA TYR A 28 2.43 0.93 0.78
C TYR A 28 2.59 1.46 2.21
N VAL A 29 3.74 1.25 2.89
CA VAL A 29 3.91 1.70 4.29
C VAL A 29 3.96 3.22 4.37
N ILE A 30 4.69 3.84 3.44
CA ILE A 30 4.86 5.28 3.36
C ILE A 30 3.53 5.93 2.95
N TYR A 31 2.84 5.36 1.96
CA TYR A 31 1.52 5.80 1.54
C TYR A 31 0.49 5.67 2.68
N GLU A 32 0.42 4.53 3.37
CA GLU A 32 -0.57 4.30 4.42
C GLU A 32 -0.37 5.25 5.61
N LYS A 33 0.88 5.52 6.01
CA LYS A 33 1.19 6.52 7.05
C LYS A 33 0.76 7.92 6.64
N ARG A 34 1.10 8.38 5.43
CA ARG A 34 0.73 9.73 4.95
C ARG A 34 -0.78 9.94 4.83
N TYR A 35 -1.55 8.89 4.51
CA TYR A 35 -3.00 9.02 4.37
C TYR A 35 -3.76 8.97 5.68
N LYS A 36 -3.36 8.13 6.63
CA LYS A 36 -4.09 7.99 7.90
C LYS A 36 -4.28 9.34 8.60
N HIS A 37 -3.28 10.21 8.60
CA HIS A 37 -3.37 11.54 9.21
C HIS A 37 -4.35 12.49 8.49
N ARG A 38 -4.69 12.20 7.23
CA ARG A 38 -5.62 13.01 6.43
C ARG A 38 -7.03 12.46 6.43
N ILE A 39 -7.23 11.21 6.85
CA ILE A 39 -8.55 10.61 6.97
C ILE A 39 -9.04 10.85 8.39
N ALA A 40 -10.03 11.72 8.54
CA ALA A 40 -10.60 12.08 9.84
C ALA A 40 -11.48 10.95 10.37
N LYS A 41 -12.39 10.45 9.53
CA LYS A 41 -13.41 9.48 9.91
C LYS A 41 -13.84 8.65 8.72
N VAL A 42 -14.18 7.39 8.98
CA VAL A 42 -14.76 6.49 7.97
C VAL A 42 -16.08 5.97 8.51
N ILE A 43 -17.17 6.22 7.78
CA ILE A 43 -18.52 5.80 8.17
C ILE A 43 -19.09 4.90 7.08
N PRO A 44 -19.22 3.60 7.32
CA PRO A 44 -19.98 2.72 6.43
C PRO A 44 -21.48 2.83 6.72
N GLU A 45 -22.27 3.13 5.70
CA GLU A 45 -23.73 3.18 5.74
C GLU A 45 -24.29 2.17 4.74
N ALA A 46 -25.07 1.21 5.22
CA ALA A 46 -25.72 0.23 4.35
C ALA A 46 -27.10 0.73 3.93
N ARG A 47 -27.34 0.82 2.62
CA ARG A 47 -28.63 1.11 2.01
C ARG A 47 -29.01 -0.05 1.08
N GLY A 48 -29.85 -0.95 1.58
CA GLY A 48 -30.20 -2.19 0.90
C GLY A 48 -28.94 -3.02 0.55
N LYS A 49 -28.79 -3.38 -0.73
CA LYS A 49 -27.62 -4.14 -1.23
C LYS A 49 -26.38 -3.28 -1.49
N THR A 50 -26.37 -2.00 -1.11
CA THR A 50 -25.22 -1.11 -1.32
C THR A 50 -24.66 -0.60 0.00
N VAL A 51 -23.35 -0.75 0.21
CA VAL A 51 -22.62 -0.16 1.34
C VAL A 51 -21.91 1.10 0.84
N HIS A 52 -22.37 2.26 1.32
CA HIS A 52 -21.72 3.54 1.12
C HIS A 52 -20.65 3.72 2.18
N VAL A 53 -19.39 3.86 1.79
CA VAL A 53 -18.28 4.13 2.71
C VAL A 53 -17.93 5.60 2.57
N HIS A 54 -18.40 6.41 3.51
CA HIS A 54 -18.11 7.83 3.60
C HIS A 54 -16.73 8.01 4.26
N VAL A 55 -15.78 8.49 3.47
CA VAL A 55 -14.41 8.75 3.91
C VAL A 55 -14.26 10.25 4.07
N HIS A 56 -14.35 10.71 5.31
CA HIS A 56 -14.10 12.09 5.69
C HIS A 56 -12.61 12.34 5.70
N HIS A 57 -12.18 13.37 4.96
CA HIS A 57 -10.77 13.69 4.83
C HIS A 57 -10.51 15.19 4.91
N HIS A 58 -9.34 15.52 5.45
CA HIS A 58 -8.82 16.87 5.49
C HIS A 58 -7.83 17.12 4.35
N GLY A 59 -7.89 18.34 3.81
CA GLY A 59 -7.07 18.76 2.68
C GLY A 59 -7.41 18.06 1.36
N LYS A 60 -6.75 18.47 0.29
CA LYS A 60 -7.06 18.03 -1.08
C LYS A 60 -6.45 16.67 -1.43
N LEU A 61 -7.27 15.62 -1.58
CA LEU A 61 -6.78 14.32 -2.04
C LEU A 61 -6.47 14.35 -3.55
N THR A 62 -5.32 13.84 -3.95
CA THR A 62 -4.95 13.67 -5.37
C THR A 62 -5.76 12.56 -6.03
N LYS A 63 -5.77 12.50 -7.37
CA LYS A 63 -6.47 11.43 -8.11
C LYS A 63 -5.91 10.04 -7.77
N LYS A 64 -4.59 9.91 -7.62
CA LYS A 64 -3.91 8.66 -7.25
C LYS A 64 -4.35 8.19 -5.86
N GLU A 65 -4.45 9.13 -4.93
CA GLU A 65 -4.92 8.91 -3.56
C GLU A 65 -6.35 8.39 -3.51
N LYS A 66 -7.26 9.11 -4.18
CA LYS A 66 -8.67 8.70 -4.27
C LYS A 66 -8.81 7.30 -4.89
N ARG A 67 -8.04 6.98 -5.94
CA ARG A 67 -8.08 5.66 -6.58
C ARG A 67 -7.60 4.56 -5.63
N TRP A 68 -6.51 4.79 -4.90
CA TRP A 68 -5.98 3.82 -3.95
C TRP A 68 -6.91 3.61 -2.75
N LEU A 69 -7.36 4.70 -2.10
CA LEU A 69 -8.31 4.66 -0.98
C LEU A 69 -9.60 3.96 -1.39
N LYS A 70 -10.12 4.24 -2.59
CA LYS A 70 -11.29 3.55 -3.15
C LYS A 70 -11.05 2.04 -3.21
N LYS A 71 -9.90 1.59 -3.73
CA LYS A 71 -9.56 0.15 -3.82
C LYS A 71 -9.46 -0.47 -2.42
N MET A 72 -8.78 0.19 -1.50
CA MET A 72 -8.59 -0.28 -0.12
C MET A 72 -9.92 -0.43 0.62
N TYR A 73 -10.75 0.62 0.66
CA TYR A 73 -12.03 0.57 1.38
C TYR A 73 -13.07 -0.33 0.72
N THR A 74 -13.05 -0.44 -0.61
CA THR A 74 -13.87 -1.41 -1.35
C THR A 74 -13.49 -2.85 -0.95
N LYS A 75 -12.20 -3.16 -0.84
CA LYS A 75 -11.73 -4.48 -0.40
C LYS A 75 -12.10 -4.73 1.07
N LYS A 76 -11.88 -3.74 1.94
CA LYS A 76 -12.15 -3.83 3.38
C LYS A 76 -13.62 -4.09 3.70
N HIS A 77 -14.54 -3.47 2.96
CA HIS A 77 -15.99 -3.59 3.20
C HIS A 77 -16.68 -4.53 2.21
N LYS A 78 -15.91 -5.36 1.49
CA LYS A 78 -16.48 -6.32 0.54
C LYS A 78 -17.36 -7.32 1.30
N ARG A 79 -18.66 -7.33 1.01
CA ARG A 79 -19.62 -8.32 1.53
C ARG A 79 -20.23 -9.11 0.37
N LYS A 80 -20.54 -10.39 0.60
CA LYS A 80 -21.25 -11.23 -0.39
C LYS A 80 -22.57 -10.55 -0.75
N ASN A 81 -22.89 -10.48 -2.04
CA ASN A 81 -24.12 -9.87 -2.58
C ASN A 81 -24.32 -8.37 -2.32
N HIS A 82 -23.28 -7.64 -1.89
CA HIS A 82 -23.35 -6.19 -1.67
C HIS A 82 -22.36 -5.43 -2.55
N LYS A 83 -22.82 -4.31 -3.10
CA LYS A 83 -21.97 -3.36 -3.85
C LYS A 83 -21.39 -2.36 -2.87
N VAL A 84 -20.08 -2.12 -2.92
CA VAL A 84 -19.44 -1.09 -2.08
C VAL A 84 -19.21 0.17 -2.92
N LYS A 85 -19.71 1.31 -2.44
CA LYS A 85 -19.48 2.63 -3.03
C LYS A 85 -18.70 3.50 -2.05
N VAL A 86 -17.46 3.84 -2.39
CA VAL A 86 -16.65 4.75 -1.57
C VAL A 86 -16.93 6.19 -1.99
N VAL A 87 -17.29 7.03 -1.04
CA VAL A 87 -17.61 8.45 -1.21
C VAL A 87 -16.61 9.25 -0.39
N PHE A 88 -15.99 10.26 -1.00
CA PHE A 88 -15.05 11.16 -0.32
C PHE A 88 -15.80 12.41 0.12
N VAL A 89 -15.79 12.68 1.42
CA VAL A 89 -16.41 13.86 2.03
C VAL A 89 -15.29 14.78 2.48
N TYR A 90 -15.25 15.99 1.93
CA TYR A 90 -14.32 17.01 2.37
C TYR A 90 -14.86 17.65 3.65
N GLY A 91 -14.02 17.73 4.67
CA GLY A 91 -14.34 18.33 5.96
C GLY A 91 -13.19 19.15 6.51
#